data_AF-A0A6L7THB3-F1
#
_entry.id   AF-A0A6L7THB3-F1
#
_cell.length_a   1.000
_cell.length_b   1.000
_cell.length_c   1.000
_cell.angle_alpha   90.00
_cell.angle_beta   90.00
_cell.angle_gamma   90.00
#
_symmetry.space_group_name_H-M   'P 1'
#
loop_
_entity.id
_entity.type
_entity.pdbx_description
1 polymer ?
#
loop_
_entity_poly.entity_id
_entity_poly.type
_entity_poly.pdbx_seq_one_letter_code
_entity_poly.pdbx_strand_id
1 'polypeptide(L)'
;MNKQLIAYILISIVFLVVFGGVASVLPSRQARQLGHLRVTARKHGLTTSMAHIADVNASLSDRVTASGKKLEPKKRCVAWSKQYPDDFPDVPEWITYALDRNESSGMNWQLRETTEECRDLSESYWLEVDRIKSLFPDRCIAIECTRSEVRWLGYEKVASTNDEFIQAMMQGLDSLICLNTAISEERKALKKRLETDSEYD
;
A
#
# COMPACT_ATOMS: atom_id res chain seq x y z
N MET A 1 -36.92 43.01 27.26
CA MET A 1 -35.88 42.42 26.39
C MET A 1 -35.84 43.24 25.10
N ASN A 2 -34.68 43.81 24.74
CA ASN A 2 -34.56 44.81 23.67
C ASN A 2 -34.78 44.14 22.30
N LYS A 3 -35.73 44.62 21.49
CA LYS A 3 -36.06 44.01 20.17
C LYS A 3 -34.84 43.89 19.26
N GLN A 4 -33.90 44.83 19.35
CA GLN A 4 -32.65 44.77 18.61
C GLN A 4 -31.73 43.62 19.06
N LEU A 5 -31.70 43.32 20.36
CA LEU A 5 -30.88 42.24 20.91
C LEU A 5 -31.38 40.86 20.42
N ILE A 6 -32.69 40.69 20.29
CA ILE A 6 -33.31 39.48 19.73
C ILE A 6 -32.95 39.33 18.24
N ALA A 7 -32.96 40.43 17.48
CA ALA A 7 -32.57 40.42 16.07
C ALA A 7 -31.09 40.04 15.89
N TYR A 8 -30.18 40.59 16.69
CA TYR A 8 -28.76 40.24 16.63
C TYR A 8 -28.50 38.76 16.96
N ILE A 9 -29.19 38.21 17.96
CA ILE A 9 -29.08 36.78 18.31
C ILE A 9 -29.56 35.90 17.15
N LEU A 10 -30.71 36.21 16.57
CA LEU A 10 -31.26 35.44 15.43
C LEU A 10 -30.33 35.48 14.23
N ILE A 11 -29.78 36.65 13.88
CA ILE A 11 -28.80 36.78 12.79
C ILE A 11 -27.56 35.92 13.08
N SER A 12 -27.07 35.94 14.33
CA SER A 12 -25.88 35.18 14.73
C SER A 12 -26.11 33.66 14.64
N ILE A 13 -27.30 33.18 15.01
CA ILE A 13 -27.69 31.77 14.88
C ILE A 13 -27.75 31.36 13.41
N VAL A 14 -28.35 32.18 12.54
CA VAL A 14 -28.39 31.92 11.10
C VAL A 14 -26.98 31.85 10.50
N PHE A 15 -26.10 32.78 10.87
CA PHE A 15 -24.69 32.73 10.47
C PHE A 15 -24.01 31.45 10.95
N LEU A 16 -24.20 31.03 12.20
CA LEU A 16 -23.60 29.79 12.70
C LEU A 16 -24.10 28.54 11.97
N VAL A 17 -25.38 28.46 11.64
CA VAL A 17 -25.95 27.32 10.90
C VAL A 17 -25.40 27.27 9.46
N VAL A 18 -25.35 28.42 8.78
CA VAL A 18 -24.86 28.50 7.40
C VAL A 18 -23.35 28.23 7.34
N PHE A 19 -22.55 28.89 8.18
CA PHE A 19 -21.10 28.71 8.19
C PHE A 19 -20.67 27.36 8.76
N GLY A 20 -21.37 26.85 9.78
CA GLY A 20 -21.15 25.50 10.31
C GLY A 20 -21.46 24.41 9.28
N GLY A 21 -22.53 24.60 8.51
CA GLY A 21 -22.88 23.71 7.39
C GLY A 21 -21.86 23.74 6.25
N VAL A 22 -21.30 24.91 5.91
CA VAL A 22 -20.26 25.01 4.87
C VAL A 22 -18.93 24.42 5.35
N ALA A 23 -18.57 24.62 6.62
CA ALA A 23 -17.34 24.08 7.19
C ALA A 23 -17.34 22.54 7.26
N SER A 24 -18.50 21.90 7.40
CA SER A 24 -18.60 20.44 7.45
C SER A 24 -18.39 19.76 6.09
N VAL A 25 -18.51 20.49 4.98
CA VAL A 25 -18.34 19.97 3.61
C VAL A 25 -16.91 20.20 3.09
N LEU A 26 -16.10 21.01 3.77
CA LEU A 26 -14.73 21.28 3.33
C LEU A 26 -13.85 20.03 3.51
N PRO A 27 -13.15 19.58 2.46
CA PRO A 27 -12.27 18.43 2.56
C PRO A 27 -11.13 18.76 3.52
N SER A 28 -10.88 17.83 4.44
CA SER A 28 -9.75 17.89 5.37
C SER A 28 -8.43 18.03 4.60
N ARG A 29 -7.37 18.52 5.27
CA ARG A 29 -6.03 18.61 4.66
C ARG A 29 -5.57 17.26 4.09
N GLN A 30 -5.87 16.16 4.78
CA GLN A 30 -5.59 14.80 4.35
C GLN A 30 -6.39 14.42 3.09
N ALA A 31 -7.68 14.75 3.03
CA ALA A 31 -8.50 14.47 1.85
C ALA A 31 -8.00 15.23 0.61
N ARG A 32 -7.56 16.49 0.78
CA ARG A 32 -6.94 17.27 -0.31
C ARG A 32 -5.63 16.65 -0.77
N GLN A 33 -4.77 16.26 0.18
CA GLN A 33 -3.49 15.61 -0.11
C GLN A 33 -3.68 14.29 -0.88
N LEU A 34 -4.57 13.41 -0.41
CA LEU A 34 -4.90 12.18 -1.10
C LEU A 34 -5.52 12.43 -2.48
N GLY A 35 -6.32 13.50 -2.62
CA GLY A 35 -6.84 13.96 -3.90
C GLY A 35 -5.74 14.28 -4.91
N HIS A 36 -4.71 15.02 -4.49
CA HIS A 36 -3.54 15.31 -5.33
C HIS A 36 -2.79 14.03 -5.72
N LEU A 37 -2.52 13.14 -4.75
CA LEU A 37 -1.85 11.87 -5.03
C LEU A 37 -2.63 11.02 -6.06
N ARG A 38 -3.96 10.94 -5.93
CA ARG A 38 -4.81 10.21 -6.87
C ARG A 38 -4.77 10.79 -8.28
N VAL A 39 -4.77 12.11 -8.41
CA VAL A 39 -4.65 12.76 -9.72
C VAL A 39 -3.31 12.42 -10.36
N THR A 40 -2.23 12.47 -9.59
CA THR A 40 -0.90 12.11 -10.07
C THR A 40 -0.83 10.63 -10.43
N ALA A 41 -1.31 9.73 -9.58
CA ALA A 41 -1.33 8.29 -9.82
C ALA A 41 -2.05 7.91 -11.10
N ARG A 42 -3.22 8.50 -11.36
CA ARG A 42 -4.01 8.24 -12.57
C ARG A 42 -3.26 8.61 -13.85
N LYS A 43 -2.45 9.68 -13.85
CA LYS A 43 -1.63 10.03 -15.02
C LYS A 43 -0.64 8.94 -15.40
N HIS A 44 -0.28 8.09 -14.44
CA HIS A 44 0.68 7.01 -14.57
C HIS A 44 0.03 5.62 -14.57
N GLY A 45 -1.31 5.53 -14.64
CA GLY A 45 -2.02 4.25 -14.60
C GLY A 45 -1.97 3.55 -13.24
N LEU A 46 -1.72 4.28 -12.15
CA LEU A 46 -1.66 3.76 -10.79
C LEU A 46 -2.91 4.15 -9.99
N THR A 47 -3.20 3.37 -8.96
CA THR A 47 -4.21 3.71 -7.94
C THR A 47 -3.52 4.04 -6.62
N THR A 48 -4.08 5.02 -5.88
CA THR A 48 -3.56 5.38 -4.55
C THR A 48 -4.62 5.39 -3.47
N SER A 49 -4.29 4.80 -2.33
CA SER A 49 -5.12 4.74 -1.14
C SER A 49 -4.31 4.98 0.14
N MET A 50 -5.01 5.32 1.22
CA MET A 50 -4.43 5.31 2.55
C MET A 50 -4.59 3.91 3.13
N ALA A 51 -3.50 3.32 3.58
CA ALA A 51 -3.47 1.98 4.17
C ALA A 51 -2.90 2.02 5.59
N HIS A 52 -3.18 0.98 6.37
CA HIS A 52 -2.55 0.74 7.66
C HIS A 52 -1.87 -0.62 7.60
N ILE A 53 -0.57 -0.65 7.86
CA ILE A 53 0.20 -1.90 7.91
C ILE A 53 0.73 -2.13 9.32
N ALA A 54 1.09 -3.38 9.62
CA ALA A 54 1.78 -3.70 10.86
C ALA A 54 3.09 -2.92 10.97
N ASP A 55 3.36 -2.37 12.15
CA ASP A 55 4.64 -1.72 12.41
C ASP A 55 5.64 -2.73 12.98
N VAL A 56 6.41 -3.34 12.07
CA VAL A 56 7.43 -4.33 12.42
C VAL A 56 8.57 -3.74 13.27
N ASN A 57 8.78 -2.42 13.19
CA ASN A 57 9.83 -1.70 13.89
C ASN A 57 9.35 -1.05 15.21
N ALA A 58 8.08 -1.25 15.58
CA ALA A 58 7.52 -0.68 16.80
C ALA A 58 8.28 -1.15 18.06
N SER A 59 8.50 -0.22 18.98
CA SER A 59 9.22 -0.47 20.23
C SER A 59 8.43 -1.40 21.16
N LEU A 60 9.08 -1.94 22.20
CA LEU A 60 8.39 -2.78 23.19
C LEU A 60 7.24 -2.04 23.88
N SER A 61 7.39 -0.73 24.12
CA SER A 61 6.33 0.11 24.70
C SER A 61 5.12 0.28 23.79
N ASP A 62 5.29 0.19 22.47
CA ASP A 62 4.18 0.31 21.51
C ASP A 62 3.41 -0.99 21.32
N ARG A 63 3.97 -2.10 21.82
CA ARG A 63 3.39 -3.45 21.71
C ARG A 63 2.57 -3.86 22.93
N VAL A 64 2.52 -3.03 23.96
CA VAL A 64 1.83 -3.34 25.21
C VAL A 64 1.10 -2.10 25.72
N THR A 65 -0.16 -2.25 26.14
CA THR A 65 -0.92 -1.16 26.77
C THR A 65 -0.36 -0.84 28.15
N ALA A 66 -0.72 0.32 28.71
CA ALA A 66 -0.41 0.66 30.11
C ALA A 66 -0.93 -0.38 31.13
N SER A 67 -1.92 -1.19 30.75
CA SER A 67 -2.49 -2.28 31.54
C SER A 67 -1.88 -3.67 31.24
N GLY A 68 -0.78 -3.76 30.48
CA GLY A 68 -0.10 -5.01 30.17
C GLY A 68 -0.71 -5.86 29.05
N LYS A 69 -1.68 -5.35 28.27
CA LYS A 69 -2.28 -6.11 27.17
C LYS A 69 -1.44 -6.00 25.91
N LYS A 70 -1.23 -7.12 25.20
CA LYS A 70 -0.56 -7.14 23.90
C LYS A 70 -1.33 -6.27 22.89
N LEU A 71 -0.59 -5.44 22.17
CA LEU A 71 -1.08 -4.57 21.10
C LEU A 71 -0.35 -4.92 19.81
N GLU A 72 -1.07 -4.90 18.70
CA GLU A 72 -0.47 -5.00 17.37
C GLU A 72 -0.30 -3.59 16.81
N PRO A 73 0.91 -3.02 16.88
CA PRO A 73 1.14 -1.66 16.43
C PRO A 73 0.92 -1.60 14.92
N LYS A 74 0.19 -0.56 14.47
CA LYS A 74 -0.09 -0.30 13.07
C LYS A 74 0.36 1.10 12.72
N LYS A 75 0.98 1.26 11.54
CA LYS A 75 1.37 2.55 10.99
C LYS A 75 0.57 2.87 9.75
N ARG A 76 0.21 4.15 9.62
CA ARG A 76 -0.47 4.69 8.45
C ARG A 76 0.55 4.91 7.33
N CYS A 77 0.16 4.58 6.10
CA CYS A 77 0.99 4.73 4.91
C CYS A 77 0.15 5.05 3.68
N VAL A 78 0.84 5.47 2.62
CA VAL A 78 0.26 5.60 1.28
C VAL A 78 0.56 4.32 0.51
N ALA A 79 -0.46 3.69 -0.03
CA ALA A 79 -0.33 2.58 -0.95
C ALA A 79 -0.48 3.09 -2.38
N TRP A 80 0.51 2.78 -3.21
CA TRP A 80 0.46 2.94 -4.66
C TRP A 80 0.36 1.56 -5.28
N SER A 81 -0.71 1.30 -6.00
CA SER A 81 -0.97 -0.01 -6.57
C SER A 81 -1.02 0.01 -8.09
N LYS A 82 -0.56 -1.09 -8.67
CA LYS A 82 -0.70 -1.40 -10.09
C LYS A 82 -1.38 -2.74 -10.22
N GLN A 83 -2.49 -2.75 -10.96
CA GLN A 83 -3.27 -3.96 -11.22
C GLN A 83 -2.57 -4.84 -12.25
N TYR A 84 -2.79 -6.15 -12.14
CA TYR A 84 -2.44 -7.04 -13.24
C TYR A 84 -3.28 -6.72 -14.48
N PRO A 85 -2.71 -6.91 -15.69
CA PRO A 85 -3.45 -6.69 -16.93
C PRO A 85 -4.61 -7.67 -17.12
N ASP A 86 -4.46 -8.89 -16.61
CA ASP A 86 -5.43 -9.98 -16.69
C ASP A 86 -5.64 -10.62 -15.32
N ASP A 87 -6.69 -11.44 -15.18
CA ASP A 87 -6.92 -12.26 -13.99
C ASP A 87 -5.93 -13.43 -13.95
N PHE A 88 -4.99 -13.36 -13.01
CA PHE A 88 -4.03 -14.44 -12.75
C PHE A 88 -4.32 -15.11 -11.40
N PRO A 89 -5.15 -16.17 -11.37
CA PRO A 89 -5.57 -16.80 -10.12
C PRO A 89 -4.42 -17.50 -9.38
N ASP A 90 -3.32 -17.81 -10.07
CA ASP A 90 -2.17 -18.55 -9.54
C ASP A 90 -0.98 -17.64 -9.16
N VAL A 91 -1.19 -16.32 -9.13
CA VAL A 91 -0.19 -15.34 -8.66
C VAL A 91 0.08 -15.54 -7.17
N PRO A 92 1.36 -15.54 -6.75
CA PRO A 92 1.71 -15.67 -5.36
C PRO A 92 1.29 -14.44 -4.53
N GLU A 93 0.67 -14.68 -3.37
CA GLU A 93 0.29 -13.63 -2.43
C GLU A 93 1.28 -13.56 -1.26
N TRP A 94 1.87 -12.38 -1.09
CA TRP A 94 2.87 -12.16 -0.05
C TRP A 94 3.03 -10.69 0.29
N ILE A 95 3.55 -10.42 1.48
CA ILE A 95 3.98 -9.09 1.89
C ILE A 95 5.36 -9.13 2.52
N THR A 96 6.21 -8.20 2.11
CA THR A 96 7.55 -7.99 2.65
C THR A 96 7.63 -6.62 3.27
N TYR A 97 8.31 -6.53 4.41
CA TYR A 97 8.47 -5.29 5.16
C TYR A 97 9.94 -4.88 5.17
N ALA A 98 10.19 -3.58 5.03
CA ALA A 98 11.50 -3.03 5.31
C ALA A 98 11.69 -2.94 6.83
N LEU A 99 12.68 -3.67 7.34
CA LEU A 99 13.20 -3.50 8.69
C LEU A 99 14.00 -2.20 8.76
N ASP A 100 14.09 -1.65 9.96
CA ASP A 100 14.71 -0.34 10.17
C ASP A 100 16.12 -0.24 9.57
N ARG A 101 16.46 0.96 9.10
CA ARG A 101 17.71 1.26 8.41
C ARG A 101 18.81 1.37 9.47
N ASN A 102 19.43 0.26 9.85
CA ASN A 102 20.68 0.33 10.61
C ASN A 102 21.74 0.91 9.65
N GLU A 103 22.35 2.05 10.01
CA GLU A 103 23.23 2.87 9.15
C GLU A 103 24.39 2.09 8.47
N SER A 104 24.67 0.88 8.91
CA SER A 104 25.77 0.02 8.46
C SER A 104 25.38 -1.10 7.50
N SER A 105 24.10 -1.36 7.24
CA SER A 105 23.66 -2.39 6.29
C SER A 105 22.39 -1.93 5.58
N GLY A 106 22.27 -2.23 4.30
CA GLY A 106 21.15 -1.77 3.45
C GLY A 106 19.76 -2.14 3.99
N MET A 107 18.73 -1.83 3.20
CA MET A 107 17.34 -2.16 3.53
C MET A 107 17.20 -3.67 3.79
N ASN A 108 17.05 -4.08 5.06
CA ASN A 108 16.84 -5.48 5.41
C ASN A 108 15.35 -5.78 5.24
N TRP A 109 14.98 -6.69 4.36
CA TRP A 109 13.59 -7.03 4.11
C TRP A 109 13.19 -8.29 4.86
N GLN A 110 12.03 -8.28 5.51
CA GLN A 110 11.45 -9.46 6.15
C GLN A 110 10.15 -9.86 5.44
N LEU A 111 10.12 -11.08 4.93
CA LEU A 111 8.90 -11.75 4.49
C LEU A 111 8.09 -12.16 5.72
N ARG A 112 6.81 -11.75 5.79
CA ARG A 112 6.00 -11.96 7.01
C ARG A 112 4.76 -12.80 6.78
N GLU A 113 4.06 -12.55 5.68
CA GLU A 113 2.83 -13.27 5.36
C GLU A 113 2.96 -13.77 3.92
N THR A 114 2.69 -15.05 3.76
CA THR A 114 2.70 -15.79 2.51
C THR A 114 1.52 -16.74 2.50
N THR A 115 0.87 -16.90 1.35
CA THR A 115 -0.03 -18.04 1.15
C THR A 115 0.77 -19.33 1.02
N GLU A 116 0.13 -20.50 1.19
CA GLU A 116 0.79 -21.80 0.99
C GLU A 116 1.41 -21.91 -0.40
N GLU A 117 0.79 -21.28 -1.40
CA GLU A 117 1.25 -21.16 -2.79
C GLU A 117 2.65 -20.51 -2.91
N CYS A 118 3.10 -19.77 -1.90
CA CYS A 118 4.43 -19.18 -1.88
C CYS A 118 5.52 -20.10 -1.32
N ARG A 119 5.16 -21.21 -0.64
CA ARG A 119 6.14 -22.18 -0.12
C ARG A 119 6.87 -22.92 -1.24
N ASP A 120 6.20 -23.10 -2.37
CA ASP A 120 6.73 -23.81 -3.53
C ASP A 120 7.45 -22.89 -4.52
N LEU A 121 7.62 -21.60 -4.18
CA LEU A 121 8.39 -20.68 -5.00
C LEU A 121 9.88 -20.97 -4.87
N SER A 122 10.57 -20.96 -6.01
CA SER A 122 12.01 -21.21 -6.06
C SER A 122 12.81 -20.12 -5.35
N GLU A 123 14.01 -20.47 -4.91
CA GLU A 123 14.98 -19.48 -4.40
C GLU A 123 15.28 -18.39 -5.44
N SER A 124 15.32 -18.75 -6.73
CA SER A 124 15.53 -17.80 -7.82
C SER A 124 14.44 -16.73 -7.92
N TYR A 125 13.19 -17.09 -7.63
CA TYR A 125 12.10 -16.12 -7.58
C TYR A 125 12.34 -15.09 -6.48
N TRP A 126 12.71 -15.54 -5.28
CA TRP A 126 12.95 -14.63 -4.15
C TRP A 126 14.19 -13.76 -4.34
N LEU A 127 15.24 -14.28 -4.96
CA LEU A 127 16.42 -13.49 -5.36
C LEU A 127 16.05 -12.39 -6.35
N GLU A 128 15.16 -12.68 -7.30
CA GLU A 128 14.69 -11.70 -8.27
C GLU A 128 13.78 -10.65 -7.62
N VAL A 129 12.90 -11.06 -6.70
CA VAL A 129 12.14 -10.14 -5.86
C VAL A 129 13.08 -9.21 -5.09
N ASP A 130 14.16 -9.71 -4.50
CA ASP A 130 15.13 -8.92 -3.77
C ASP A 130 15.92 -7.95 -4.67
N ARG A 131 16.25 -8.38 -5.89
CA ARG A 131 16.82 -7.50 -6.91
C ARG A 131 15.86 -6.36 -7.26
N ILE A 132 14.58 -6.66 -7.49
CA ILE A 132 13.58 -5.65 -7.82
C ILE A 132 13.35 -4.69 -6.64
N LYS A 133 13.39 -5.19 -5.39
CA LYS A 133 13.26 -4.35 -4.19
C LYS A 133 14.28 -3.22 -4.15
N SER A 134 15.50 -3.46 -4.65
CA SER A 134 16.56 -2.44 -4.72
C SER A 134 16.25 -1.28 -5.68
N LEU A 135 15.28 -1.45 -6.58
CA LEU A 135 14.81 -0.39 -7.49
C LEU A 135 13.85 0.59 -6.82
N PHE A 136 13.23 0.19 -5.70
CA PHE A 136 12.27 1.05 -5.04
C PHE A 136 12.96 2.20 -4.30
N PRO A 137 12.31 3.38 -4.28
CA PRO A 137 12.87 4.52 -3.58
C PRO A 137 12.91 4.29 -2.06
N ASP A 138 13.87 4.94 -1.39
CA ASP A 138 14.20 4.90 0.05
C ASP A 138 13.02 5.04 1.05
N ARG A 139 11.84 5.39 0.57
CA ARG A 139 10.63 5.59 1.38
C ARG A 139 9.71 4.39 1.41
N CYS A 140 10.05 3.33 0.70
CA CYS A 140 9.32 2.09 0.74
C CYS A 140 9.42 1.49 2.14
N ILE A 141 8.29 1.08 2.71
CA ILE A 141 8.25 0.43 4.02
C ILE A 141 7.69 -0.99 3.92
N ALA A 142 6.93 -1.28 2.87
CA ALA A 142 6.47 -2.61 2.55
C ALA A 142 6.12 -2.72 1.07
N ILE A 143 6.15 -3.95 0.57
CA ILE A 143 5.66 -4.33 -0.76
C ILE A 143 4.73 -5.51 -0.57
N GLU A 144 3.55 -5.40 -1.15
CA GLU A 144 2.49 -6.39 -1.08
C GLU A 144 2.15 -6.86 -2.49
N CYS A 145 2.12 -8.17 -2.69
CA CYS A 145 1.56 -8.81 -3.87
C CYS A 145 0.28 -9.53 -3.46
N THR A 146 -0.79 -9.26 -4.19
CA THR A 146 -2.09 -9.94 -4.07
C THR A 146 -2.41 -10.58 -5.41
N ARG A 147 -3.48 -11.38 -5.51
CA ARG A 147 -3.95 -11.91 -6.81
C ARG A 147 -4.35 -10.86 -7.85
N SER A 148 -4.66 -9.63 -7.41
CA SER A 148 -5.23 -8.59 -8.30
C SER A 148 -4.29 -7.42 -8.58
N GLU A 149 -3.31 -7.19 -7.71
CA GLU A 149 -2.40 -6.06 -7.84
C GLU A 149 -1.12 -6.24 -7.02
N VAL A 150 -0.11 -5.49 -7.43
CA VAL A 150 1.11 -5.25 -6.66
C VAL A 150 1.03 -3.86 -6.05
N ARG A 151 1.33 -3.74 -4.76
CA ARG A 151 1.32 -2.48 -4.02
C ARG A 151 2.69 -2.14 -3.48
N TRP A 152 3.10 -0.91 -3.73
CA TRP A 152 4.17 -0.23 -3.03
C TRP A 152 3.56 0.54 -1.85
N LEU A 153 4.08 0.33 -0.64
CA LEU A 153 3.63 1.03 0.55
C LEU A 153 4.76 1.87 1.11
N GLY A 154 4.50 3.14 1.39
CA GLY A 154 5.51 4.07 1.88
C GLY A 154 4.97 5.21 2.72
N TYR A 155 5.88 6.01 3.26
CA TYR A 155 5.54 7.11 4.16
C TYR A 155 4.73 8.22 3.46
N GLU A 156 3.78 8.78 4.20
CA GLU A 156 2.90 9.89 3.79
C GLU A 156 3.69 11.23 3.76
N LYS A 157 4.57 11.41 2.78
CA LYS A 157 5.22 12.73 2.51
C LYS A 157 4.97 13.16 1.07
N VAL A 158 3.82 13.80 0.87
CA VAL A 158 3.29 14.32 -0.42
C VAL A 158 4.18 15.42 -1.02
N ALA A 159 4.90 16.19 -0.21
CA ALA A 159 5.62 17.38 -0.65
C ALA A 159 6.85 17.11 -1.54
N SER A 160 7.20 15.84 -1.77
CA SER A 160 8.43 15.45 -2.49
C SER A 160 8.20 14.28 -3.46
N THR A 161 6.95 14.04 -3.84
CA THR A 161 6.65 13.16 -4.96
C THR A 161 6.92 13.95 -6.25
N ASN A 162 8.09 13.71 -6.86
CA ASN A 162 8.43 14.18 -8.19
C ASN A 162 8.20 13.05 -9.22
N ASP A 163 8.20 13.39 -10.51
CA ASP A 163 7.97 12.41 -11.58
C ASP A 163 9.04 11.30 -11.57
N GLU A 164 10.29 11.63 -11.25
CA GLU A 164 11.39 10.66 -11.13
C GLU A 164 11.13 9.59 -10.06
N PHE A 165 10.66 10.00 -8.88
CA PHE A 165 10.26 9.08 -7.81
C PHE A 165 9.13 8.14 -8.28
N ILE A 166 8.16 8.68 -9.01
CA ILE A 166 7.03 7.89 -9.52
C ILE A 166 7.53 6.91 -10.57
N GLN A 167 8.42 7.32 -11.47
CA GLN A 167 8.98 6.45 -12.50
C GLN A 167 9.80 5.29 -11.89
N ALA A 168 10.64 5.56 -10.90
CA ALA A 168 11.39 4.51 -10.20
C ALA A 168 10.46 3.51 -9.51
N MET A 169 9.42 4.01 -8.82
CA MET A 169 8.40 3.17 -8.21
C MET A 169 7.61 2.35 -9.25
N MET A 170 7.21 2.95 -10.37
CA MET A 170 6.56 2.26 -11.48
C MET A 170 7.44 1.15 -12.04
N GLN A 171 8.72 1.42 -12.27
CA GLN A 171 9.65 0.42 -12.78
C GLN A 171 9.74 -0.80 -11.86
N GLY A 172 9.77 -0.59 -10.54
CA GLY A 172 9.75 -1.67 -9.56
C GLY A 172 8.43 -2.45 -9.58
N LEU A 173 7.28 -1.76 -9.62
CA LEU A 173 5.96 -2.40 -9.71
C LEU A 173 5.80 -3.22 -10.99
N ASP A 174 6.27 -2.70 -12.12
CA ASP A 174 6.18 -3.34 -13.43
C ASP A 174 7.03 -4.60 -13.47
N SER A 175 8.23 -4.53 -12.89
CA SER A 175 9.12 -5.68 -12.78
C SER A 175 8.50 -6.79 -11.93
N LEU A 176 7.84 -6.45 -10.82
CA LEU A 176 7.12 -7.42 -9.99
C LEU A 176 5.92 -8.02 -10.70
N ILE A 177 5.15 -7.21 -11.45
CA ILE A 177 4.05 -7.72 -12.27
C ILE A 177 4.58 -8.74 -13.27
N CYS A 178 5.61 -8.40 -14.05
CA CYS A 178 6.19 -9.31 -15.04
C CYS A 178 6.70 -10.61 -14.42
N LEU A 179 7.37 -10.54 -13.26
CA LEU A 179 7.84 -11.72 -12.55
C LEU A 179 6.67 -12.62 -12.11
N ASN A 180 5.65 -12.02 -11.50
CA ASN A 180 4.48 -12.73 -10.99
C ASN A 180 3.63 -13.35 -12.10
N THR A 181 3.48 -12.66 -13.23
CA THR A 181 2.75 -13.19 -14.40
C THR A 181 3.50 -14.38 -15.01
N ALA A 182 4.83 -14.30 -15.13
CA ALA A 182 5.63 -15.41 -15.67
C ALA A 182 5.49 -16.68 -14.83
N ILE A 183 5.53 -16.56 -13.50
CA ILE A 183 5.30 -17.68 -12.58
C ILE A 183 3.88 -18.24 -12.71
N SER A 184 2.88 -17.38 -12.82
CA SER A 184 1.49 -17.82 -12.99
C SER A 184 1.30 -18.59 -14.30
N GLU A 185 1.94 -18.16 -15.38
CA GLU A 185 1.89 -18.86 -16.68
C GLU A 185 2.60 -20.21 -16.63
N GLU A 186 3.76 -20.29 -15.98
CA GLU A 186 4.49 -21.54 -15.79
C GLU A 186 3.66 -22.56 -15.01
N ARG A 187 3.04 -22.13 -13.90
CA ARG A 187 2.15 -22.98 -13.09
C ARG A 187 0.95 -23.48 -13.89
N LYS A 188 0.33 -22.60 -14.69
CA LYS A 188 -0.80 -22.96 -15.56
C LYS A 188 -0.39 -24.00 -16.61
N ALA A 189 0.79 -23.84 -17.21
CA ALA A 189 1.32 -24.80 -18.18
C ALA A 189 1.64 -26.17 -17.54
N LEU A 190 2.18 -26.17 -16.33
CA LEU A 190 2.45 -27.40 -15.57
C LEU A 190 1.17 -28.15 -15.20
N LYS A 191 0.15 -27.46 -14.67
CA LYS A 191 -1.16 -28.07 -14.37
C LYS A 191 -1.77 -28.73 -15.61
N LYS A 192 -1.76 -28.02 -16.74
CA LYS A 192 -2.29 -28.55 -18.00
C LYS A 192 -1.57 -29.82 -18.47
N ARG A 193 -0.25 -29.90 -18.29
CA ARG A 193 0.53 -31.11 -18.63
C ARG A 193 0.14 -32.29 -17.73
N LEU A 194 0.07 -32.07 -16.42
CA LEU A 194 -0.32 -33.11 -15.45
C LEU A 194 -1.73 -33.65 -15.69
N GLU A 195 -2.68 -32.78 -16.05
CA GLU A 195 -4.04 -33.19 -16.42
C GLU A 195 -4.06 -34.03 -17.70
N THR A 196 -3.21 -33.68 -18.68
CA THR A 196 -3.12 -34.44 -19.94
C THR A 196 -2.51 -35.83 -19.68
N ASP A 197 -1.46 -35.92 -18.87
CA ASP A 197 -0.79 -37.19 -18.57
C ASP A 197 -1.69 -38.14 -17.74
N SER A 198 -2.55 -37.61 -16.87
CA SER A 198 -3.52 -38.39 -16.09
C SER A 198 -4.69 -38.94 -16.90
N GLU A 199 -4.94 -38.45 -18.12
CA GLU A 199 -6.04 -38.90 -18.98
C GLU A 199 -5.63 -40.07 -19.89
N TYR A 200 -4.33 -40.38 -19.95
CA TYR A 200 -3.76 -41.48 -20.73
C TYR A 200 -3.28 -42.68 -19.90
N ASP A 201 -3.41 -42.64 -18.57
CA ASP A 201 -3.20 -43.76 -17.63
C ASP A 201 -4.53 -44.42 -17.22
#